data_AF-A0A328RMK0-F1
#
_entry.id   AF-A0A328RMK0-F1
#
_cell.length_a   1.000
_cell.length_b   1.000
_cell.length_c   1.000
_cell.angle_alpha   90.00
_cell.angle_beta   90.00
_cell.angle_gamma   90.00
#
_symmetry.space_group_name_H-M   'P 1'
#
loop_
_entity.id
_entity.type
_entity.pdbx_description
1 polymer ?
#
loop_
_entity_poly.entity_id
_entity_poly.type
_entity_poly.pdbx_seq_one_letter_code
_entity_poly.pdbx_strand_id
1 'polypeptide(L)'
;MKEAFQELEESVKDLLDDQDTSLYITNVDQSLWKLKTCYCLILEKSRMELIERSPIQKQCIEFDIESKDIFKNGKKQKPTFIGEFTKKVHSVLEDLHNEKASIYEDE
;
A
#
# COMPACT_ATOMS: atom_id res chain seq x y z
N MET A 1 -3.48 13.97 12.41
CA MET A 1 -4.31 12.77 12.10
C MET A 1 -5.07 12.97 10.79
N LYS A 2 -5.76 14.10 10.55
CA LYS A 2 -6.34 14.42 9.23
C LYS A 2 -5.30 14.53 8.10
N GLU A 3 -4.11 15.05 8.40
CA GLU A 3 -3.05 15.29 7.40
C GLU A 3 -2.51 14.00 6.76
N ALA A 4 -2.23 12.95 7.54
CA ALA A 4 -1.70 11.68 7.00
C ALA A 4 -2.67 10.95 6.06
N PHE A 5 -3.99 11.19 6.20
CA PHE A 5 -4.98 10.64 5.28
C PHE A 5 -5.01 11.41 3.96
N GLN A 6 -5.01 12.74 4.02
CA GLN A 6 -4.97 13.58 2.82
C GLN A 6 -3.69 13.36 2.03
N GLU A 7 -2.55 13.25 2.72
CA GLU A 7 -1.26 12.95 2.09
C GLU A 7 -1.27 11.60 1.38
N LEU A 8 -1.87 10.58 1.98
CA LEU A 8 -2.01 9.26 1.36
C LEU A 8 -2.91 9.31 0.12
N GLU A 9 -4.09 9.95 0.22
CA GLU A 9 -5.01 10.13 -0.91
C GLU A 9 -4.36 10.90 -2.06
N GLU A 10 -3.66 12.01 -1.77
CA GLU A 10 -2.95 12.80 -2.78
C GLU A 10 -1.84 12.01 -3.46
N SER A 11 -1.11 11.17 -2.72
CA SER A 11 0.03 10.39 -3.25
C SER A 11 -0.39 9.32 -4.26
N VAL A 12 -1.64 8.85 -4.20
CA VAL A 12 -2.16 7.81 -5.11
C VAL A 12 -3.21 8.34 -6.08
N LYS A 13 -3.60 9.61 -5.96
CA LYS A 13 -4.65 10.22 -6.77
C LYS A 13 -4.34 10.19 -8.27
N ASP A 14 -3.08 10.41 -8.64
CA ASP A 14 -2.65 10.38 -10.04
C ASP A 14 -2.59 8.96 -10.61
N LEU A 15 -2.61 7.93 -9.75
CA LEU A 15 -2.62 6.53 -10.13
C LEU A 15 -4.05 6.00 -10.22
N LEU A 16 -4.91 6.36 -9.27
CA LEU A 16 -6.34 6.09 -9.33
C LEU A 16 -6.99 6.98 -10.40
N ASP A 17 -6.91 6.57 -11.66
CA ASP A 17 -7.72 7.17 -12.72
C ASP A 17 -9.22 7.02 -12.36
N ASP A 18 -10.12 7.82 -12.94
CA ASP A 18 -11.57 7.85 -12.59
C ASP A 18 -12.32 6.51 -12.86
N GLN A 19 -11.61 5.45 -13.23
CA GLN A 19 -12.10 4.11 -13.53
C GLN A 19 -12.05 3.19 -12.31
N ASP A 20 -12.98 2.24 -12.23
CA ASP A 20 -13.05 1.17 -11.20
C ASP A 20 -11.93 0.12 -11.38
N THR A 21 -10.74 0.52 -11.80
CA THR A 21 -9.61 -0.37 -12.08
C THR A 21 -8.80 -0.60 -10.82
N SER A 22 -8.62 -1.87 -10.46
CA SER A 22 -7.69 -2.26 -9.39
C SER A 22 -6.26 -2.11 -9.90
N LEU A 23 -5.45 -1.29 -9.23
CA LEU A 23 -4.03 -1.17 -9.53
C LEU A 23 -3.19 -2.03 -8.60
N TYR A 24 -2.27 -2.80 -9.16
CA TYR A 24 -1.33 -3.63 -8.42
C TYR A 24 0.09 -3.12 -8.63
N ILE A 25 0.73 -2.62 -7.58
CA ILE A 25 2.13 -2.17 -7.63
C ILE A 25 2.97 -3.18 -6.87
N THR A 26 3.88 -3.86 -7.58
CA THR A 26 4.76 -4.86 -6.98
C THR A 26 6.22 -4.44 -7.02
N ASN A 27 6.90 -4.42 -5.87
CA ASN A 27 8.35 -4.25 -5.75
C ASN A 27 8.96 -5.40 -4.93
N VAL A 28 10.28 -5.58 -5.04
CA VAL A 28 11.03 -6.55 -4.23
C VAL A 28 12.18 -5.84 -3.54
N ASP A 29 12.08 -5.66 -2.22
CA ASP A 29 13.16 -5.13 -1.41
C ASP A 29 14.21 -6.23 -1.13
N GLN A 30 15.49 -5.86 -1.27
CA GLN A 30 16.67 -6.69 -1.04
C GLN A 30 17.61 -6.14 0.05
N SER A 31 17.19 -5.09 0.78
CA SER A 31 18.02 -4.29 1.69
C SER A 31 18.54 -5.04 2.93
N LEU A 32 17.84 -6.08 3.41
CA LEU A 32 18.20 -6.81 4.63
C LEU A 32 18.44 -8.30 4.35
N TRP A 33 19.71 -8.72 4.38
CA TRP A 33 20.20 -10.10 4.44
C TRP A 33 19.35 -11.14 3.69
N LYS A 34 19.47 -11.24 2.36
CA LYS A 34 18.91 -12.31 1.50
C LYS A 34 17.38 -12.54 1.55
N LEU A 35 16.63 -11.87 2.42
CA LEU A 35 15.18 -12.04 2.54
C LEU A 35 14.48 -11.06 1.59
N LYS A 36 14.18 -11.56 0.39
CA LYS A 36 13.34 -10.84 -0.57
C LYS A 36 11.98 -10.60 0.07
N THR A 37 11.62 -9.34 0.27
CA THR A 37 10.27 -8.94 0.68
C THR A 37 9.58 -8.36 -0.53
N CYS A 38 8.52 -9.02 -0.98
CA CYS A 38 7.65 -8.51 -2.02
C CYS A 38 6.57 -7.66 -1.35
N TYR A 39 6.40 -6.41 -1.81
CA TYR A 39 5.21 -5.65 -1.49
C TYR A 39 4.30 -5.66 -2.70
N CYS A 40 3.00 -5.80 -2.45
CA CYS A 40 1.94 -5.61 -3.43
C CYS A 40 0.98 -4.58 -2.86
N LEU A 41 0.96 -3.39 -3.43
CA LEU A 41 -0.01 -2.36 -3.12
C LEU A 41 -1.17 -2.49 -4.10
N ILE A 42 -2.37 -2.68 -3.56
CA ILE A 42 -3.63 -2.76 -4.28
C ILE A 42 -4.37 -1.46 -3.99
N LEU A 43 -4.73 -0.73 -5.04
CA LEU A 43 -5.50 0.50 -4.94
C LEU A 43 -6.86 0.28 -5.61
N GLU A 44 -7.91 0.50 -4.84
CA GLU A 44 -9.29 0.50 -5.30
C GLU A 44 -9.98 1.77 -4.80
N LYS A 45 -11.14 2.10 -5.36
CA LYS A 45 -11.89 3.33 -5.03
C LYS A 45 -12.26 3.46 -3.54
N SER A 46 -12.57 2.35 -2.88
CA SER A 46 -13.02 2.33 -1.48
C SER A 46 -11.98 1.79 -0.50
N ARG A 47 -10.87 1.21 -0.99
CA ARG A 47 -9.86 0.60 -0.14
C ARG A 47 -8.46 0.66 -0.73
N MET A 48 -7.47 0.69 0.15
CA MET A 48 -6.07 0.47 -0.18
C MET A 48 -5.55 -0.72 0.61
N GLU A 49 -4.93 -1.68 -0.06
CA GLU A 49 -4.37 -2.88 0.60
C GLU A 49 -2.89 -3.01 0.30
N LEU A 50 -2.06 -3.13 1.34
CA LEU A 50 -0.65 -3.44 1.23
C LEU A 50 -0.38 -4.87 1.72
N ILE A 51 0.03 -5.74 0.81
CA ILE A 51 0.46 -7.10 1.10
C ILE A 51 1.98 -7.14 1.15
N GLU A 52 2.52 -7.51 2.31
CA GLU A 52 3.94 -7.74 2.53
C GLU A 52 4.21 -9.24 2.62
N ARG A 53 5.07 -9.76 1.74
CA ARG A 53 5.42 -11.18 1.72
C ARG A 53 6.92 -11.38 1.68
N SER A 54 7.44 -12.05 2.70
CA SER A 54 8.80 -12.56 2.78
C SER A 54 8.79 -14.04 3.18
N PRO A 55 9.92 -14.76 3.13
CA PRO A 55 9.99 -16.16 3.57
C PRO A 55 9.55 -16.41 5.02
N ILE A 56 9.62 -15.39 5.89
CA ILE A 56 9.34 -15.51 7.33
C ILE A 56 8.07 -14.77 7.76
N GLN A 57 7.50 -13.93 6.89
CA GLN A 57 6.41 -13.04 7.24
C GLN A 57 5.43 -12.90 6.08
N LYS A 58 4.13 -12.98 6.40
CA LYS A 58 3.05 -12.50 5.54
C LYS A 58 2.21 -11.51 6.34
N GLN A 59 2.12 -10.27 5.87
CA GLN A 59 1.23 -9.26 6.44
C GLN A 59 0.34 -8.70 5.34
N CYS A 60 -0.90 -8.39 5.71
CA CYS A 60 -1.84 -7.63 4.90
C CYS A 60 -2.28 -6.45 5.78
N ILE A 61 -2.11 -5.24 5.26
CA ILE A 61 -2.56 -4.01 5.90
C ILE A 61 -3.59 -3.39 4.97
N GLU A 62 -4.82 -3.25 5.43
CA GLU A 62 -5.92 -2.69 4.66
C GLU A 62 -6.33 -1.35 5.27
N PHE A 63 -6.54 -0.36 4.43
CA PHE A 63 -7.14 0.91 4.78
C PHE A 63 -8.46 1.07 4.05
N ASP A 64 -9.54 1.14 4.81
CA ASP A 64 -10.89 1.44 4.32
C ASP A 64 -11.05 2.96 4.27
N ILE A 65 -11.26 3.50 3.06
CA ILE A 65 -11.32 4.93 2.80
C ILE A 65 -12.62 5.53 3.35
N GLU A 66 -13.73 4.79 3.28
CA GLU A 66 -15.05 5.27 3.72
C GLU A 66 -15.12 5.36 5.25
N SER A 67 -14.73 4.29 5.94
CA SER A 67 -14.79 4.21 7.40
C SER A 67 -13.57 4.85 8.08
N LYS A 68 -12.49 5.11 7.32
CA LYS A 68 -11.19 5.58 7.82
C LYS A 68 -10.56 4.64 8.84
N ASP A 69 -10.92 3.36 8.74
CA ASP A 69 -10.37 2.32 9.58
C ASP A 69 -9.17 1.64 8.91
N ILE A 70 -8.23 1.22 9.74
CA ILE A 70 -7.06 0.48 9.29
C ILE A 70 -7.05 -0.89 9.96
N PHE A 71 -6.84 -1.93 9.15
CA PHE A 71 -6.84 -3.32 9.55
C PHE A 71 -5.46 -3.91 9.28
N LYS A 72 -4.98 -4.73 10.21
CA LYS A 72 -3.76 -5.53 10.02
C LYS A 72 -4.13 -6.99 10.19
N ASN A 73 -3.96 -7.78 9.13
CA ASN A 73 -4.36 -9.18 9.07
C ASN A 73 -5.82 -9.38 9.54
N GLY A 74 -6.74 -8.53 9.06
CA GLY A 74 -8.16 -8.54 9.41
C GLY A 74 -8.51 -8.02 10.80
N LYS A 75 -7.53 -7.55 11.60
CA LYS A 75 -7.78 -6.96 12.93
C LYS A 75 -7.70 -5.45 12.86
N LYS A 76 -8.77 -4.75 13.24
CA LYS A 76 -8.82 -3.29 13.37
C LYS A 76 -7.69 -2.80 14.28
N GLN A 77 -6.92 -1.84 13.80
CA GLN A 77 -5.79 -1.22 14.50
C GLN A 77 -6.19 0.15 15.05
N LYS A 78 -5.31 0.72 15.88
CA LYS A 78 -5.47 2.08 16.38
C LYS A 78 -5.22 3.08 15.24
N PRO A 79 -5.89 4.24 15.22
CA PRO A 79 -5.66 5.27 14.20
C PRO A 79 -4.21 5.74 14.09
N THR A 80 -3.41 5.65 15.16
CA THR A 80 -1.97 5.96 15.14
C THR A 80 -1.16 5.08 14.20
N PHE A 81 -1.68 3.90 13.83
CA PHE A 81 -1.04 2.96 12.92
C PHE A 81 -1.02 3.48 11.48
N ILE A 82 -1.88 4.44 11.12
CA ILE A 82 -1.93 5.02 9.77
C ILE A 82 -0.57 5.58 9.35
N GLY A 83 0.19 6.18 10.27
CA GLY A 83 1.51 6.74 9.93
C GLY A 83 2.56 5.69 9.56
N GLU A 84 2.45 4.46 10.07
CA GLU A 84 3.31 3.35 9.63
C GLU A 84 2.90 2.90 8.22
N PHE A 85 1.60 2.79 7.97
CA PHE A 85 1.06 2.43 6.67
C PHE A 85 1.40 3.45 5.58
N THR A 86 1.18 4.75 5.81
CA THR A 86 1.54 5.83 4.89
C THR A 86 3.02 5.76 4.48
N LYS A 87 3.92 5.55 5.44
CA LYS A 87 5.36 5.41 5.14
C LYS A 87 5.67 4.23 4.22
N LYS A 88 5.00 3.09 4.44
CA LYS A 88 5.22 1.91 3.59
C LYS A 88 4.65 2.11 2.19
N VAL A 89 3.48 2.73 2.07
CA VAL A 89 2.90 3.09 0.77
C VAL A 89 3.83 4.03 0.01
N HIS A 90 4.32 5.10 0.65
CA HIS A 90 5.30 6.01 0.04
C HIS A 90 6.55 5.30 -0.44
N SER A 91 7.08 4.35 0.32
CA SER A 91 8.23 3.56 -0.12
C SER A 91 7.94 2.75 -1.39
N VAL A 92 6.75 2.16 -1.51
CA VAL A 92 6.33 1.43 -2.72
C VAL A 92 6.17 2.37 -3.92
N LEU A 93 5.56 3.54 -3.70
CA LEU A 93 5.39 4.56 -4.73
C LEU A 93 6.73 5.16 -5.19
N GLU A 94 7.67 5.36 -4.27
CA GLU A 94 9.02 5.81 -4.58
C GLU A 94 9.76 4.75 -5.43
N ASP A 95 9.62 3.47 -5.11
CA ASP A 95 10.19 2.39 -5.94
C ASP A 95 9.54 2.35 -7.33
N LEU A 96 8.25 2.63 -7.44
CA LEU A 96 7.58 2.77 -8.72
C LEU A 96 8.16 3.94 -9.54
N HIS A 97 8.31 5.12 -8.93
CA HIS A 97 8.90 6.28 -9.59
C HIS A 97 10.33 6.03 -10.06
N ASN A 98 11.09 5.21 -9.32
CA ASN A 98 12.46 4.83 -9.65
C ASN A 98 12.56 3.60 -10.59
N GLU A 99 11.45 3.19 -11.22
CA GLU A 99 11.38 2.03 -12.14
C GLU A 99 11.79 0.69 -11.50
N LYS A 100 11.68 0.56 -10.18
CA LYS A 100 11.94 -0.65 -9.39
C LYS A 100 10.68 -1.45 -9.04
N ALA A 101 9.51 -0.90 -9.36
CA ALA A 101 8.22 -1.56 -9.23
C ALA A 101 7.53 -1.67 -10.59
N SER A 102 6.57 -2.58 -10.70
CA SER A 102 5.73 -2.74 -11.89
C SER A 102 4.26 -2.52 -11.52
N ILE A 103 3.51 -1.86 -12.41
CA ILE A 103 2.06 -1.68 -12.31
C ILE A 103 1.38 -2.75 -13.15
N TYR A 104 0.30 -3.33 -12.61
CA TYR A 104 -0.62 -4.18 -13.33
C TYR A 104 -2.06 -3.67 -13.08
N GLU A 105 -2.92 -3.83 -14.08
CA GLU A 105 -4.36 -3.51 -14.03
C GLU A 105 -5.14 -4.84 -14.15
N ASP A 106 -6.25 -4.99 -13.41
CA ASP A 106 -7.20 -6.09 -13.67
C ASP A 106 -8.12 -5.69 -14.84
N GLU A 107 -8.16 -6.51 -15.91
CA GLU A 107 -9.04 -6.35 -17.09
C GLU A 107 -10.49 -6.78 -16.83
#